data_AF-A0A7M3MVI2-F1
#
_entry.id   AF-A0A7M3MVI2-F1
#
_cell.length_a   1.000
_cell.length_b   1.000
_cell.length_c   1.000
_cell.angle_alpha   90.00
_cell.angle_beta   90.00
_cell.angle_gamma   90.00
#
_symmetry.space_group_name_H-M   'P 1'
#
loop_
_entity.id
_entity.type
_entity.pdbx_description
1 polymer ?
#
loop_
_entity_poly.entity_id
_entity_poly.type
_entity_poly.pdbx_seq_one_letter_code
_entity_poly.pdbx_strand_id
1 'polypeptide(L)'
;TNTVTLFPNFNTYADNPTDSFWVDQETGLGNKVFEGNTFVEGSDLVGKIVTFEGEVQSYTLSPDYEARVFIRVFNTDFSVLKEVSEELTEEGPFSITFDNPEADDALVQFGFSVTGLNANPEDEEALGNVVIGDEVDPGFDEPMNPAPTPTEDPENVISLFSEAYEDVEVDTWRTDWSAAEFEDIEIQGNPTKFYTMLDFVGIETTGDNLVDATEMEFFHMDIWTPNMDIVRIKLVDFGPDGEFGGDDDSEHEIVFEGLAKGEWHSLQIPLEDFEDLESTANLAQYILSGTPVGEGVLYVDNVYFSKTPVSISEIEDHQIRLFPNPASDMIHIDSEKTINGITIFDYSGKTVLQLENPSNQIDISALPGGMYVVLIEGKDLFTTKKIVIK
;
A
#
# COMPACT_ATOMS: atom_id res chain seq x y z
N THR A 1 10.54 -5.78 18.07
CA THR A 1 10.38 -4.47 18.73
C THR A 1 11.70 -4.10 19.35
N ASN A 2 12.42 -3.21 18.69
CA ASN A 2 13.61 -2.61 19.27
C ASN A 2 13.12 -1.52 20.23
N THR A 3 13.41 -1.66 21.52
CA THR A 3 13.02 -0.68 22.53
C THR A 3 14.26 -0.24 23.29
N VAL A 4 14.29 1.04 23.65
CA VAL A 4 15.32 1.65 24.48
C VAL A 4 14.63 2.22 25.73
N THR A 5 15.03 1.77 26.90
CA THR A 5 14.53 2.33 28.17
C THR A 5 15.57 3.26 28.78
N LEU A 6 15.18 4.51 28.99
CA LEU A 6 16.01 5.57 29.55
C LEU A 6 15.73 5.69 31.04
N PHE A 7 16.80 5.59 31.84
CA PHE A 7 16.73 5.68 33.29
C PHE A 7 17.59 6.83 33.83
N PRO A 8 17.30 7.32 35.05
CA PRO A 8 18.26 8.06 35.85
C PRO A 8 19.63 7.36 35.96
N ASN A 9 20.70 8.14 36.18
CA ASN A 9 22.04 7.58 36.31
C ASN A 9 22.30 7.08 37.74
N PHE A 10 22.39 5.76 37.93
CA PHE A 10 22.60 5.12 39.24
C PHE A 10 24.08 4.81 39.58
N ASN A 11 24.99 4.92 38.61
CA ASN A 11 26.32 4.27 38.68
C ASN A 11 27.15 4.70 39.90
N THR A 12 27.21 5.99 40.20
CA THR A 12 28.10 6.50 41.26
C THR A 12 27.53 6.36 42.66
N TYR A 13 26.20 6.35 42.79
CA TYR A 13 25.52 6.11 44.07
C TYR A 13 25.71 4.66 44.51
N ALA A 14 25.43 3.71 43.60
CA ALA A 14 25.45 2.27 43.90
C ALA A 14 26.80 1.81 44.47
N ASP A 15 27.89 2.32 43.91
CA ASP A 15 29.25 1.98 44.32
C ASP A 15 29.72 2.73 45.58
N ASN A 16 29.09 3.85 45.95
CA ASN A 16 29.58 4.76 46.99
C ASN A 16 28.48 5.32 47.93
N PRO A 17 27.62 4.48 48.54
CA PRO A 17 26.45 4.96 49.29
C PRO A 17 26.76 5.77 50.56
N THR A 18 27.98 5.66 51.09
CA THR A 18 28.41 6.36 52.32
C THR A 18 29.39 7.50 52.06
N ASP A 19 29.72 7.78 50.80
CA ASP A 19 30.61 8.88 50.44
C ASP A 19 29.82 10.18 50.28
N SER A 20 30.05 11.12 51.19
CA SER A 20 29.45 12.47 51.16
C SER A 20 29.68 13.24 49.85
N PHE A 21 30.70 12.86 49.07
CA PHE A 21 30.93 13.44 47.75
C PHE A 21 29.85 13.03 46.74
N TRP A 22 29.35 11.80 46.82
CA TRP A 22 28.37 11.24 45.89
C TRP A 22 26.94 11.26 46.45
N VAL A 23 26.78 11.17 47.76
CA VAL A 23 25.48 11.05 48.43
C VAL A 23 25.39 12.04 49.57
N ASP A 24 24.33 12.84 49.61
CA ASP A 24 24.02 13.67 50.76
C ASP A 24 23.62 12.78 51.94
N GLN A 25 24.47 12.74 52.96
CA GLN A 25 24.30 11.86 54.13
C GLN A 25 23.17 12.31 55.07
N GLU A 26 22.61 13.51 54.89
CA GLU A 26 21.45 13.97 55.65
C GLU A 26 20.12 13.59 54.99
N THR A 27 20.05 13.67 53.66
CA THR A 27 18.81 13.46 52.89
C THR A 27 18.73 12.08 52.23
N GLY A 28 19.85 11.41 52.01
CA GLY A 28 19.94 10.16 51.25
C GLY A 28 19.87 10.35 49.73
N LEU A 29 19.84 11.60 49.23
CA LEU A 29 19.78 11.90 47.81
C LEU A 29 21.17 11.91 47.18
N GLY A 30 21.23 11.78 45.85
CA GLY A 30 22.43 12.07 45.09
C GLY A 30 22.94 13.49 45.31
N ASN A 31 24.26 13.67 45.28
CA ASN A 31 24.92 14.95 45.52
C ASN A 31 25.59 15.53 44.25
N LYS A 32 25.39 14.90 43.10
CA LYS A 32 25.95 15.30 41.80
C LYS A 32 24.90 15.20 40.70
N VAL A 33 24.85 16.21 39.85
CA VAL A 33 24.08 16.16 38.62
C VAL A 33 24.91 15.43 37.56
N PHE A 34 24.29 14.47 36.90
CA PHE A 34 24.84 13.72 35.78
C PHE A 34 23.94 13.85 34.56
N GLU A 35 24.56 13.81 33.39
CA GLU A 35 23.91 13.54 32.11
C GLU A 35 24.30 12.13 31.68
N GLY A 36 23.34 11.21 31.65
CA GLY A 36 23.51 9.90 31.03
C GLY A 36 23.17 10.01 29.55
N ASN A 37 24.03 9.49 28.67
CA ASN A 37 23.84 9.55 27.22
C ASN A 37 23.75 8.13 26.64
N THR A 38 22.75 7.89 25.79
CA THR A 38 22.59 6.68 24.99
C THR A 38 22.50 7.10 23.52
N PHE A 39 23.50 6.76 22.71
CA PHE A 39 23.59 7.27 21.34
C PHE A 39 24.23 6.28 20.37
N VAL A 40 23.98 6.53 19.09
CA VAL A 40 24.69 5.97 17.96
C VAL A 40 25.57 7.07 17.37
N GLU A 41 26.74 6.68 16.85
CA GLU A 41 27.68 7.59 16.21
C GLU A 41 28.08 7.10 14.82
N GLY A 42 28.18 8.02 13.86
CA GLY A 42 28.47 7.70 12.46
C GLY A 42 29.25 8.81 11.78
N SER A 43 30.39 8.45 11.17
CA SER A 43 31.17 9.37 10.32
C SER A 43 30.62 9.45 8.89
N ASP A 44 29.82 8.47 8.49
CA ASP A 44 29.12 8.40 7.20
C ASP A 44 27.87 9.28 7.13
N LEU A 45 27.46 9.86 8.27
CA LEU A 45 26.37 10.84 8.38
C LEU A 45 26.85 12.28 8.13
N VAL A 46 28.17 12.51 8.18
CA VAL A 46 28.79 13.80 7.89
C VAL A 46 28.49 14.20 6.44
N GLY A 47 28.09 15.46 6.21
CA GLY A 47 27.74 15.95 4.87
C GLY A 47 26.32 15.61 4.40
N LYS A 48 25.49 14.94 5.23
CA LYS A 48 24.11 14.54 4.89
C LYS A 48 23.09 15.22 5.80
N ILE A 49 21.87 15.41 5.32
CA ILE A 49 20.74 15.74 6.20
C ILE A 49 20.50 14.53 7.11
N VAL A 50 20.41 14.76 8.42
CA VAL A 50 20.14 13.72 9.41
C VAL A 50 18.82 14.01 10.09
N THR A 51 17.85 13.12 9.92
CA THR A 51 16.59 13.10 10.68
C THR A 51 16.63 11.95 11.68
N PHE A 52 16.24 12.22 12.93
CA PHE A 52 16.10 11.22 13.97
C PHE A 52 14.70 11.29 14.57
N GLU A 53 13.96 10.19 14.42
CA GLU A 53 12.56 10.06 14.78
C GLU A 53 12.29 8.76 15.55
N GLY A 54 11.14 8.71 16.22
CA GLY A 54 10.69 7.56 17.00
C GLY A 54 9.55 7.93 17.93
N GLU A 55 9.19 7.02 18.83
CA GLU A 55 8.06 7.22 19.74
C GLU A 55 8.37 6.97 21.20
N VAL A 56 7.90 7.88 22.05
CA VAL A 56 7.81 7.70 23.50
C VAL A 56 6.60 6.83 23.81
N GLN A 57 6.83 5.54 23.98
CA GLN A 57 5.80 4.55 24.30
C GLN A 57 5.32 4.61 25.76
N SER A 58 6.16 5.12 26.67
CA SER A 58 5.78 5.34 28.06
C SER A 58 6.63 6.43 28.69
N TYR A 59 5.99 7.32 29.44
CA TYR A 59 6.67 8.38 30.19
C TYR A 59 6.26 8.36 31.67
N THR A 60 7.15 7.83 32.51
CA THR A 60 6.95 7.77 33.98
C THR A 60 8.06 8.46 34.76
N LEU A 61 9.01 9.07 34.04
CA LEU A 61 10.18 9.70 34.63
C LEU A 61 9.79 10.85 35.57
N SER A 62 10.41 10.88 36.74
CA SER A 62 10.22 11.94 37.73
C SER A 62 10.55 13.31 37.14
N PRO A 63 9.77 14.37 37.46
CA PRO A 63 10.04 15.73 37.01
C PRO A 63 11.34 16.34 37.57
N ASP A 64 12.01 15.65 38.49
CA ASP A 64 13.37 16.01 38.95
C ASP A 64 14.47 15.65 37.92
N TYR A 65 14.10 14.93 36.85
CA TYR A 65 14.96 14.53 35.76
C TYR A 65 14.45 15.09 34.43
N GLU A 66 15.37 15.40 33.54
CA GLU A 66 15.09 15.91 32.20
C GLU A 66 15.55 14.89 31.17
N ALA A 67 14.63 14.40 30.33
CA ALA A 67 14.93 13.52 29.20
C ALA A 67 14.91 14.33 27.91
N ARG A 68 15.92 14.15 27.04
CA ARG A 68 16.01 14.82 25.74
C ARG A 68 16.39 13.86 24.63
N VAL A 69 15.89 14.14 23.43
CA VAL A 69 16.42 13.63 22.17
C VAL A 69 17.41 14.65 21.59
N PHE A 70 18.50 14.19 20.96
CA PHE A 70 19.50 15.09 20.38
C PHE A 70 20.13 14.56 19.08
N ILE A 71 20.60 15.48 18.25
CA ILE A 71 21.62 15.28 17.22
C ILE A 71 22.76 16.26 17.50
N ARG A 72 23.98 15.74 17.67
CA ARG A 72 25.21 16.48 17.97
C ARG A 72 26.21 16.30 16.84
N VAL A 73 26.83 17.39 16.39
CA VAL A 73 27.89 17.39 15.39
C VAL A 73 29.20 17.80 16.05
N PHE A 74 30.27 17.06 15.78
CA PHE A 74 31.56 17.23 16.43
C PHE A 74 32.65 17.69 15.46
N ASN A 75 33.52 18.56 15.96
CA ASN A 75 34.77 18.92 15.31
C ASN A 75 35.79 17.77 15.36
N THR A 76 36.87 17.89 14.58
CA THR A 76 38.00 16.93 14.57
C THR A 76 38.75 16.80 15.90
N ASP A 77 38.54 17.72 16.84
CA ASP A 77 39.05 17.62 18.22
C ASP A 77 38.04 17.01 19.21
N PHE A 78 36.92 16.49 18.70
CA PHE A 78 35.79 15.93 19.46
C PHE A 78 35.08 16.93 20.40
N SER A 79 35.25 18.23 20.18
CA SER A 79 34.36 19.24 20.77
C SER A 79 33.02 19.27 20.03
N VAL A 80 31.92 19.44 20.78
CA VAL A 80 30.59 19.67 20.18
C VAL A 80 30.64 20.99 19.42
N LEU A 81 30.42 20.92 18.11
CA LEU A 81 30.35 22.07 17.23
C LEU A 81 28.93 22.67 17.23
N LYS A 82 27.92 21.81 17.03
CA LYS A 82 26.50 22.18 16.91
C LYS A 82 25.64 21.06 17.53
N GLU A 83 24.48 21.44 18.05
CA GLU A 83 23.48 20.52 18.60
C GLU A 83 22.08 21.00 18.23
N VAL A 84 21.21 20.07 17.85
CA VAL A 84 19.75 20.22 17.90
C VAL A 84 19.24 19.24 18.94
N SER A 85 18.36 19.70 19.84
CA SER A 85 17.76 18.85 20.87
C SER A 85 16.36 19.32 21.22
N GLU A 86 15.53 18.36 21.64
CA GLU A 86 14.17 18.55 22.10
C GLU A 86 13.94 17.81 23.42
N GLU A 87 13.11 18.37 24.30
CA GLU A 87 12.74 17.77 25.58
C GLU A 87 11.58 16.79 25.40
N LEU A 88 11.74 15.57 25.93
CA LEU A 88 10.67 14.58 25.98
C LEU A 88 9.90 14.80 27.29
N THR A 89 8.61 15.06 27.20
CA THR A 89 7.77 15.43 28.36
C THR A 89 6.54 14.55 28.56
N GLU A 90 6.11 13.83 27.53
CA GLU A 90 4.95 12.94 27.55
C GLU A 90 5.08 11.83 26.49
N GLU A 91 4.11 10.92 26.47
CA GLU A 91 3.97 9.90 25.43
C GLU A 91 3.63 10.53 24.08
N GLY A 92 4.22 10.02 22.99
CA GLY A 92 3.99 10.53 21.65
C GLY A 92 5.22 10.49 20.73
N PRO A 93 5.05 10.82 19.45
CA PRO A 93 6.14 10.83 18.48
C PRO A 93 7.09 12.02 18.70
N PHE A 94 8.35 11.85 18.31
CA PHE A 94 9.33 12.92 18.20
C PHE A 94 10.03 12.85 16.84
N SER A 95 10.43 14.00 16.29
CA SER A 95 11.26 14.05 15.09
C SER A 95 12.13 15.31 15.12
N ILE A 96 13.46 15.13 15.11
CA ILE A 96 14.42 16.22 15.03
C ILE A 96 15.30 16.06 13.78
N THR A 97 15.53 17.17 13.08
CA THR A 97 16.34 17.19 11.86
C THR A 97 17.49 18.16 11.97
N PHE A 98 18.65 17.76 11.46
CA PHE A 98 19.83 18.60 11.27
C PHE A 98 20.25 18.58 9.80
N ASP A 99 20.11 19.72 9.11
CA ASP A 99 20.22 19.82 7.64
C ASP A 99 21.61 20.20 7.11
N ASN A 100 22.56 20.55 7.99
CA ASN A 100 23.86 21.10 7.58
C ASN A 100 25.07 20.58 8.40
N PRO A 101 25.28 19.26 8.55
CA PRO A 101 26.61 18.78 8.94
C PRO A 101 27.54 18.94 7.74
N GLU A 102 28.64 19.68 7.91
CA GLU A 102 29.58 19.99 6.85
C GLU A 102 30.48 18.77 6.57
N ALA A 103 30.91 18.57 5.33
CA ALA A 103 31.67 17.36 4.95
C ALA A 103 33.03 17.22 5.66
N ASP A 104 33.53 18.29 6.27
CA ASP A 104 34.76 18.37 7.06
C ASP A 104 34.54 18.20 8.58
N ASP A 105 33.28 18.04 9.02
CA ASP A 105 32.97 17.63 10.40
C ASP A 105 33.50 16.22 10.67
N ALA A 106 33.74 15.90 11.94
CA ALA A 106 34.40 14.64 12.29
C ALA A 106 33.42 13.50 12.55
N LEU A 107 32.28 13.81 13.17
CA LEU A 107 31.33 12.82 13.65
C LEU A 107 29.96 13.45 13.88
N VAL A 108 28.91 12.68 13.60
CA VAL A 108 27.55 12.97 14.06
C VAL A 108 27.15 11.91 15.08
N GLN A 109 26.57 12.35 16.20
CA GLN A 109 25.93 11.49 17.19
C GLN A 109 24.45 11.84 17.26
N PHE A 110 23.59 10.83 17.34
CA PHE A 110 22.18 11.00 17.61
C PHE A 110 21.74 10.01 18.69
N GLY A 111 20.81 10.43 19.54
CA GLY A 111 20.38 9.60 20.66
C GLY A 111 19.63 10.38 21.72
N PHE A 112 19.70 9.88 22.94
CA PHE A 112 18.95 10.38 24.08
C PHE A 112 19.87 10.73 25.25
N SER A 113 19.44 11.70 26.05
CA SER A 113 20.08 12.04 27.32
C SER A 113 19.06 12.09 28.46
N VAL A 114 19.50 11.68 29.66
CA VAL A 114 18.75 11.86 30.91
C VAL A 114 19.63 12.61 31.89
N THR A 115 19.19 13.79 32.31
CA THR A 115 19.92 14.67 33.22
C THR A 115 19.22 14.79 34.56
N GLY A 116 19.96 14.61 35.65
CA GLY A 116 19.45 14.79 37.01
C GLY A 116 20.46 14.35 38.06
N LEU A 117 20.05 14.30 39.33
CA LEU A 117 20.94 13.82 40.40
C LEU A 117 21.31 12.35 40.21
N ASN A 118 22.52 11.95 40.61
CA ASN A 118 22.87 10.53 40.67
C ASN A 118 21.89 9.79 41.59
N ALA A 119 21.16 8.85 41.01
CA ALA A 119 20.01 8.24 41.66
C ALA A 119 20.42 7.12 42.62
N ASN A 120 19.68 6.98 43.71
CA ASN A 120 19.76 5.81 44.57
C ASN A 120 19.06 4.63 43.88
N PRO A 121 19.72 3.46 43.70
CA PRO A 121 19.07 2.28 43.12
C PRO A 121 17.82 1.81 43.87
N GLU A 122 17.68 2.11 45.17
CA GLU A 122 16.48 1.76 45.94
C GLU A 122 15.24 2.56 45.50
N ASP A 123 15.43 3.70 44.82
CA ASP A 123 14.36 4.60 44.37
C ASP A 123 14.01 4.41 42.88
N GLU A 124 14.61 3.43 42.18
CA GLU A 124 14.45 3.22 40.73
C GLU A 124 12.97 3.18 40.29
N GLU A 125 12.12 2.42 41.00
CA GLU A 125 10.69 2.32 40.69
C GLU A 125 9.96 3.65 40.89
N ALA A 126 10.34 4.43 41.90
CA ALA A 126 9.71 5.71 42.23
C ALA A 126 10.15 6.84 41.29
N LEU A 127 11.38 6.77 40.78
CA LEU A 127 11.93 7.75 39.83
C LEU A 127 11.45 7.51 38.39
N GLY A 128 10.96 6.31 38.09
CA GLY A 128 10.42 5.96 36.78
C GLY A 128 11.46 5.98 35.66
N ASN A 129 10.96 5.89 34.42
CA ASN A 129 11.77 5.84 33.21
C ASN A 129 11.01 6.38 32.00
N VAL A 130 11.71 6.47 30.87
CA VAL A 130 11.12 6.72 29.56
C VAL A 130 11.35 5.49 28.69
N VAL A 131 10.31 4.96 28.07
CA VAL A 131 10.42 3.85 27.11
C VAL A 131 10.27 4.41 25.71
N ILE A 132 11.32 4.26 24.91
CA ILE A 132 11.34 4.59 23.50
C ILE A 132 11.21 3.30 22.69
N GLY A 133 10.37 3.32 21.66
CA GLY A 133 10.30 2.25 20.67
C GLY A 133 10.54 2.78 19.26
N ASP A 134 10.52 1.84 18.31
CA ASP A 134 10.18 2.16 16.92
C ASP A 134 8.89 3.01 16.91
N GLU A 135 8.71 3.91 15.93
CA GLU A 135 7.43 4.60 15.75
C GLU A 135 6.31 3.59 15.89
N VAL A 136 5.27 3.93 16.65
CA VAL A 136 4.01 3.23 16.51
C VAL A 136 3.50 3.66 15.15
N ASP A 137 3.93 2.91 14.13
CA ASP A 137 3.05 2.55 13.03
C ASP A 137 1.66 2.42 13.66
N PRO A 138 0.64 3.21 13.24
CA PRO A 138 -0.61 3.46 13.95
C PRO A 138 -1.43 2.22 14.38
N GLY A 139 -0.85 1.03 14.30
CA GLY A 139 -1.36 -0.24 14.78
C GLY A 139 -2.33 -0.82 13.77
N PHE A 140 -2.23 -0.34 12.54
CA PHE A 140 -3.02 -0.84 11.46
C PHE A 140 -2.34 -2.09 10.91
N ASP A 141 -3.14 -3.11 10.62
CA ASP A 141 -2.63 -4.22 9.82
C ASP A 141 -2.05 -3.62 8.52
N GLU A 142 -1.08 -4.30 7.92
CA GLU A 142 -0.53 -3.94 6.62
C GLU A 142 -0.77 -5.08 5.61
N PRO A 143 -0.81 -4.82 4.30
CA PRO A 143 -0.94 -5.88 3.31
C PRO A 143 0.32 -6.75 3.29
N MET A 144 0.17 -8.03 3.69
CA MET A 144 1.28 -8.98 3.67
C MET A 144 1.64 -9.47 2.26
N ASN A 145 0.73 -9.31 1.28
CA ASN A 145 0.93 -9.70 -0.12
C ASN A 145 0.58 -8.50 -1.02
N PRO A 146 1.22 -8.40 -2.20
CA PRO A 146 0.89 -7.35 -3.17
C PRO A 146 -0.53 -7.49 -3.70
N ALA A 147 -1.02 -6.44 -4.36
CA ALA A 147 -2.31 -6.47 -5.04
C ALA A 147 -2.35 -7.58 -6.12
N PRO A 148 -3.53 -8.11 -6.46
CA PRO A 148 -3.68 -9.06 -7.56
C PRO A 148 -3.16 -8.47 -8.88
N THR A 149 -2.40 -9.24 -9.65
CA THR A 149 -1.93 -8.78 -10.97
C THR A 149 -3.11 -8.70 -11.96
N PRO A 150 -3.32 -7.56 -12.64
CA PRO A 150 -4.30 -7.42 -13.71
C PRO A 150 -4.10 -8.43 -14.85
N THR A 151 -5.18 -8.77 -15.57
CA THR A 151 -5.16 -9.84 -16.59
C THR A 151 -5.75 -9.43 -17.94
N GLU A 152 -6.26 -8.20 -18.02
CA GLU A 152 -6.80 -7.57 -19.20
C GLU A 152 -5.73 -7.48 -20.28
N ASP A 153 -6.14 -7.61 -21.54
CA ASP A 153 -5.23 -7.48 -22.68
C ASP A 153 -4.69 -6.03 -22.73
N PRO A 154 -3.36 -5.81 -22.74
CA PRO A 154 -2.77 -4.47 -22.79
C PRO A 154 -3.30 -3.59 -23.94
N GLU A 155 -3.77 -4.17 -25.06
CA GLU A 155 -4.37 -3.40 -26.16
C GLU A 155 -5.73 -2.75 -25.80
N ASN A 156 -6.36 -3.21 -24.71
CA ASN A 156 -7.65 -2.72 -24.22
C ASN A 156 -7.51 -1.94 -22.92
N VAL A 157 -6.30 -1.51 -22.56
CA VAL A 157 -6.00 -0.86 -21.28
C VAL A 157 -5.34 0.50 -21.51
N ILE A 158 -5.76 1.50 -20.72
CA ILE A 158 -4.99 2.73 -20.48
C ILE A 158 -4.56 2.69 -19.02
N SER A 159 -3.27 2.44 -18.77
CA SER A 159 -2.74 2.29 -17.41
C SER A 159 -2.20 3.61 -16.90
N LEU A 160 -2.57 3.98 -15.67
CA LEU A 160 -1.98 5.11 -14.95
C LEU A 160 -0.90 4.64 -13.97
N PHE A 161 -1.10 3.46 -13.38
CA PHE A 161 -0.14 2.82 -12.48
C PHE A 161 -0.37 1.31 -12.45
N SER A 162 0.51 0.54 -13.07
CA SER A 162 0.54 -0.92 -12.93
C SER A 162 1.82 -1.51 -13.50
N GLU A 163 2.43 -2.46 -12.79
CA GLU A 163 3.55 -3.25 -13.32
C GLU A 163 3.15 -4.21 -14.46
N ALA A 164 1.84 -4.43 -14.67
CA ALA A 164 1.33 -5.30 -15.73
C ALA A 164 1.30 -4.61 -17.11
N TYR A 165 1.34 -3.27 -17.15
CA TYR A 165 1.08 -2.47 -18.34
C TYR A 165 2.14 -1.38 -18.54
N GLU A 166 2.11 -0.72 -19.69
CA GLU A 166 2.87 0.51 -19.91
C GLU A 166 2.01 1.69 -19.46
N ASP A 167 2.49 2.41 -18.44
CA ASP A 167 1.76 3.53 -17.84
C ASP A 167 1.85 4.79 -18.70
N VAL A 168 0.74 5.51 -18.79
CA VAL A 168 0.71 6.90 -19.26
C VAL A 168 1.29 7.82 -18.19
N GLU A 169 1.71 9.02 -18.59
CA GLU A 169 2.28 9.98 -17.66
C GLU A 169 1.21 10.54 -16.71
N VAL A 170 1.46 10.46 -15.40
CA VAL A 170 0.65 11.08 -14.33
C VAL A 170 1.47 12.20 -13.71
N ASP A 171 0.92 13.43 -13.71
CA ASP A 171 1.66 14.62 -13.25
C ASP A 171 1.98 14.55 -11.76
N THR A 172 1.02 14.09 -10.96
CA THR A 172 1.21 13.87 -9.53
C THR A 172 0.19 12.87 -8.97
N TRP A 173 0.66 12.07 -8.02
CA TRP A 173 -0.16 11.15 -7.22
C TRP A 173 -0.69 11.80 -5.92
N ARG A 174 -0.22 13.00 -5.60
CA ARG A 174 -0.69 13.77 -4.45
C ARG A 174 -0.48 15.26 -4.73
N THR A 175 -1.55 15.93 -5.10
CA THR A 175 -1.54 17.37 -5.37
C THR A 175 -1.25 18.21 -4.14
N ASP A 176 -0.76 19.44 -4.32
CA ASP A 176 -0.50 20.39 -3.22
C ASP A 176 -1.76 20.80 -2.45
N TRP A 177 -2.93 20.63 -3.07
CA TRP A 177 -4.23 20.91 -2.47
C TRP A 177 -4.82 19.69 -1.72
N SER A 178 -4.13 18.54 -1.72
CA SER A 178 -4.51 17.34 -0.98
C SER A 178 -4.34 17.51 0.53
N ALA A 179 -5.19 16.82 1.30
CA ALA A 179 -5.09 16.69 2.75
C ALA A 179 -4.86 15.21 3.11
N ALA A 180 -3.64 14.76 2.83
CA ALA A 180 -3.10 13.43 3.11
C ALA A 180 -1.57 13.47 3.08
N GLU A 181 -0.94 12.54 3.79
CA GLU A 181 0.46 12.16 3.59
C GLU A 181 0.55 11.09 2.48
N PHE A 182 1.66 11.08 1.75
CA PHE A 182 1.87 10.19 0.60
C PHE A 182 3.29 9.63 0.59
N GLU A 183 3.40 8.33 0.35
CA GLU A 183 4.64 7.61 0.15
C GLU A 183 4.52 6.57 -0.98
N ASP A 184 5.58 6.41 -1.76
CA ASP A 184 5.75 5.26 -2.64
C ASP A 184 6.46 4.15 -1.86
N ILE A 185 5.80 3.01 -1.68
CA ILE A 185 6.35 1.85 -0.97
C ILE A 185 6.44 0.64 -1.90
N GLU A 186 7.07 -0.44 -1.44
CA GLU A 186 7.07 -1.73 -2.14
C GLU A 186 6.55 -2.84 -1.22
N ILE A 187 5.55 -3.59 -1.68
CA ILE A 187 5.03 -4.77 -0.99
C ILE A 187 5.57 -6.01 -1.71
N GLN A 188 6.55 -6.67 -1.08
CA GLN A 188 7.31 -7.77 -1.71
C GLN A 188 7.93 -7.40 -3.08
N GLY A 189 8.31 -6.14 -3.26
CA GLY A 189 8.91 -5.64 -4.50
C GLY A 189 7.92 -5.24 -5.60
N ASN A 190 6.62 -5.25 -5.32
CA ASN A 190 5.60 -4.62 -6.17
C ASN A 190 5.37 -3.18 -5.64
N PRO A 191 5.57 -2.15 -6.47
CA PRO A 191 5.31 -0.76 -6.10
C PRO A 191 3.85 -0.56 -5.69
N THR A 192 3.61 0.28 -4.68
CA THR A 192 2.27 0.57 -4.17
C THR A 192 2.21 2.02 -3.71
N LYS A 193 1.12 2.72 -4.05
CA LYS A 193 0.85 4.08 -3.55
C LYS A 193 0.28 3.97 -2.15
N PHE A 194 0.88 4.68 -1.19
CA PHE A 194 0.47 4.63 0.20
C PHE A 194 0.05 6.01 0.71
N TYR A 195 -1.16 6.10 1.23
CA TYR A 195 -1.73 7.33 1.80
C TYR A 195 -2.06 7.13 3.27
N THR A 196 -1.65 8.10 4.10
CA THR A 196 -2.01 8.17 5.52
C THR A 196 -2.56 9.56 5.86
N MET A 197 -3.17 9.69 7.04
CA MET A 197 -3.88 10.91 7.45
C MET A 197 -4.90 11.39 6.39
N LEU A 198 -5.52 10.43 5.67
CA LEU A 198 -6.33 10.72 4.50
C LEU A 198 -7.65 11.38 4.89
N ASP A 199 -7.79 12.67 4.58
CA ASP A 199 -9.08 13.34 4.40
C ASP A 199 -9.51 13.19 2.95
N PHE A 200 -8.68 13.72 2.04
CA PHE A 200 -8.77 13.48 0.60
C PHE A 200 -7.41 13.66 -0.07
N VAL A 201 -7.21 12.94 -1.18
CA VAL A 201 -6.03 13.09 -2.05
C VAL A 201 -6.48 13.26 -3.49
N GLY A 202 -5.84 14.19 -4.19
CA GLY A 202 -5.98 14.42 -5.61
C GLY A 202 -4.80 13.85 -6.39
N ILE A 203 -5.11 13.17 -7.49
CA ILE A 203 -4.19 12.69 -8.51
C ILE A 203 -4.52 13.47 -9.80
N GLU A 204 -3.51 13.91 -10.55
CA GLU A 204 -3.68 14.79 -11.71
C GLU A 204 -3.01 14.27 -12.99
N THR A 205 -3.73 14.37 -14.10
CA THR A 205 -3.28 14.13 -15.48
C THR A 205 -3.74 15.31 -16.35
N THR A 206 -2.97 16.40 -16.38
CA THR A 206 -3.35 17.70 -16.92
C THR A 206 -2.55 18.07 -18.17
N GLY A 207 -3.02 19.07 -18.93
CA GLY A 207 -2.33 19.55 -20.12
C GLY A 207 -2.16 18.45 -21.18
N ASP A 208 -0.91 18.18 -21.59
CA ASP A 208 -0.61 17.14 -22.58
C ASP A 208 -0.86 15.71 -22.05
N ASN A 209 -1.04 15.55 -20.73
CA ASN A 209 -1.22 14.26 -20.06
C ASN A 209 -2.69 13.90 -19.82
N LEU A 210 -3.66 14.74 -20.23
CA LEU A 210 -5.09 14.43 -20.13
C LEU A 210 -5.42 13.04 -20.69
N VAL A 211 -6.26 12.29 -19.97
CA VAL A 211 -6.62 10.92 -20.36
C VAL A 211 -7.91 10.90 -21.16
N ASP A 212 -7.81 10.45 -22.41
CA ASP A 212 -8.97 10.13 -23.26
C ASP A 212 -9.39 8.67 -23.05
N ALA A 213 -10.37 8.46 -22.19
CA ALA A 213 -10.99 7.17 -21.91
C ALA A 213 -12.35 6.99 -22.63
N THR A 214 -12.59 7.70 -23.75
CA THR A 214 -13.87 7.61 -24.48
C THR A 214 -14.14 6.24 -25.11
N GLU A 215 -13.08 5.46 -25.38
CA GLU A 215 -13.22 4.08 -25.84
C GLU A 215 -13.27 3.05 -24.70
N MET A 216 -13.09 3.48 -23.45
CA MET A 216 -13.05 2.61 -22.28
C MET A 216 -14.45 2.41 -21.70
N GLU A 217 -14.61 1.34 -20.94
CA GLU A 217 -15.89 0.95 -20.31
C GLU A 217 -15.79 0.90 -18.78
N PHE A 218 -14.60 0.64 -18.24
CA PHE A 218 -14.38 0.47 -16.80
C PHE A 218 -13.20 1.31 -16.32
N PHE A 219 -13.31 1.82 -15.09
CA PHE A 219 -12.19 2.27 -14.28
C PHE A 219 -11.85 1.19 -13.25
N HIS A 220 -10.56 0.89 -13.11
CA HIS A 220 -10.04 -0.13 -12.23
C HIS A 220 -9.09 0.47 -11.18
N MET A 221 -9.18 -0.06 -9.97
CA MET A 221 -8.29 0.28 -8.86
C MET A 221 -8.24 -0.86 -7.85
N ASP A 222 -7.04 -1.34 -7.51
CA ASP A 222 -6.86 -2.18 -6.35
C ASP A 222 -6.69 -1.30 -5.12
N ILE A 223 -7.53 -1.52 -4.10
CA ILE A 223 -7.43 -0.82 -2.83
C ILE A 223 -7.29 -1.79 -1.66
N TRP A 224 -6.50 -1.40 -0.66
CA TRP A 224 -6.42 -2.09 0.61
C TRP A 224 -6.48 -1.06 1.72
N THR A 225 -7.31 -1.32 2.74
CA THR A 225 -7.40 -0.44 3.90
C THR A 225 -7.50 -1.24 5.19
N PRO A 226 -6.79 -0.84 6.25
CA PRO A 226 -6.92 -1.45 7.56
C PRO A 226 -8.01 -0.80 8.40
N ASN A 227 -8.45 0.42 8.06
CA ASN A 227 -9.22 1.24 8.99
C ASN A 227 -10.41 1.99 8.37
N MET A 228 -10.44 2.20 7.05
CA MET A 228 -11.48 3.00 6.43
C MET A 228 -12.80 2.23 6.33
N ASP A 229 -13.88 2.89 6.75
CA ASP A 229 -15.26 2.36 6.65
C ASP A 229 -15.92 2.71 5.30
N ILE A 230 -15.49 3.84 4.73
CA ILE A 230 -15.96 4.37 3.46
C ILE A 230 -14.74 4.80 2.67
N VAL A 231 -14.68 4.38 1.40
CA VAL A 231 -13.76 4.91 0.40
C VAL A 231 -14.59 5.54 -0.71
N ARG A 232 -14.21 6.72 -1.17
CA ARG A 232 -14.86 7.43 -2.26
C ARG A 232 -13.87 7.65 -3.38
N ILE A 233 -14.34 7.45 -4.59
CA ILE A 233 -13.56 7.64 -5.81
C ILE A 233 -14.34 8.60 -6.68
N LYS A 234 -13.75 9.75 -6.97
CA LYS A 234 -14.32 10.75 -7.86
C LYS A 234 -13.44 10.92 -9.09
N LEU A 235 -14.08 11.00 -10.25
CA LEU A 235 -13.44 11.37 -11.51
C LEU A 235 -13.89 12.76 -11.92
N VAL A 236 -12.97 13.54 -12.48
CA VAL A 236 -13.21 14.90 -13.00
C VAL A 236 -12.71 14.98 -14.44
N ASP A 237 -13.57 15.43 -15.34
CA ASP A 237 -13.28 15.75 -16.74
C ASP A 237 -13.29 17.27 -16.91
N PHE A 238 -12.24 17.84 -17.52
CA PHE A 238 -12.10 19.29 -17.74
C PHE A 238 -12.82 19.79 -19.00
N GLY A 239 -13.76 19.02 -19.54
CA GLY A 239 -14.53 19.43 -20.70
C GLY A 239 -13.68 19.65 -21.96
N PRO A 240 -14.29 20.13 -23.06
CA PRO A 240 -13.61 20.30 -24.34
C PRO A 240 -12.46 21.32 -24.36
N ASP A 241 -12.38 22.23 -23.39
CA ASP A 241 -11.28 23.20 -23.34
C ASP A 241 -10.00 22.65 -22.67
N GLY A 242 -10.13 21.57 -21.89
CA GLY A 242 -9.01 20.86 -21.26
C GLY A 242 -8.35 21.64 -20.12
N GLU A 243 -9.01 22.66 -19.57
CA GLU A 243 -8.51 23.46 -18.46
C GLU A 243 -9.49 23.43 -17.28
N PHE A 244 -8.98 23.45 -16.05
CA PHE A 244 -9.86 23.51 -14.88
C PHE A 244 -10.61 24.84 -14.80
N GLY A 245 -11.92 24.75 -14.61
CA GLY A 245 -12.80 25.86 -14.34
C GLY A 245 -13.45 26.38 -15.62
N GLY A 246 -14.77 26.46 -15.61
CA GLY A 246 -15.54 26.86 -16.76
C GLY A 246 -17.01 26.57 -16.53
N ASP A 247 -17.74 26.35 -17.62
CA ASP A 247 -19.11 25.84 -17.57
C ASP A 247 -19.19 24.41 -18.18
N ASP A 248 -18.04 23.78 -18.49
CA ASP A 248 -17.90 22.49 -19.19
C ASP A 248 -17.18 21.39 -18.40
N ASP A 249 -16.63 21.70 -17.22
CA ASP A 249 -16.15 20.68 -16.28
C ASP A 249 -17.30 19.78 -15.82
N SER A 250 -17.03 18.48 -15.69
CA SER A 250 -17.98 17.54 -15.11
C SER A 250 -17.29 16.59 -14.13
N GLU A 251 -18.01 16.16 -13.10
CA GLU A 251 -17.47 15.26 -12.08
C GLU A 251 -18.56 14.37 -11.49
N HIS A 252 -18.18 13.18 -11.06
CA HIS A 252 -19.05 12.33 -10.26
C HIS A 252 -18.25 11.50 -9.26
N GLU A 253 -18.85 11.22 -8.11
CA GLU A 253 -18.24 10.48 -7.00
C GLU A 253 -18.99 9.18 -6.74
N ILE A 254 -18.25 8.07 -6.74
CA ILE A 254 -18.73 6.76 -6.32
C ILE A 254 -18.33 6.52 -4.87
N VAL A 255 -19.26 6.00 -4.08
CA VAL A 255 -19.08 5.72 -2.65
C VAL A 255 -19.07 4.21 -2.41
N PHE A 256 -17.97 3.70 -1.87
CA PHE A 256 -17.82 2.32 -1.41
C PHE A 256 -17.98 2.26 0.09
N GLU A 257 -19.07 1.64 0.55
CA GLU A 257 -19.34 1.41 1.97
C GLU A 257 -19.15 -0.06 2.34
N GLY A 258 -18.64 -0.33 3.54
CA GLY A 258 -18.60 -1.70 4.08
C GLY A 258 -17.57 -2.62 3.40
N LEU A 259 -16.51 -2.04 2.84
CA LEU A 259 -15.33 -2.79 2.41
C LEU A 259 -14.75 -3.56 3.61
N ALA A 260 -14.40 -4.83 3.38
CA ALA A 260 -13.73 -5.61 4.40
C ALA A 260 -12.31 -5.08 4.59
N LYS A 261 -11.98 -4.73 5.83
CA LYS A 261 -10.64 -4.24 6.20
C LYS A 261 -9.64 -5.39 6.20
N GLY A 262 -8.38 -5.11 5.91
CA GLY A 262 -7.32 -6.10 5.97
C GLY A 262 -7.16 -6.96 4.71
N GLU A 263 -7.89 -6.68 3.63
CA GLU A 263 -7.78 -7.41 2.35
C GLU A 263 -7.85 -6.48 1.13
N TRP A 264 -7.28 -6.95 0.01
CA TRP A 264 -7.27 -6.23 -1.26
C TRP A 264 -8.64 -6.35 -1.94
N HIS A 265 -9.17 -5.24 -2.41
CA HIS A 265 -10.38 -5.16 -3.23
C HIS A 265 -10.00 -4.66 -4.61
N SER A 266 -10.14 -5.54 -5.61
CA SER A 266 -10.03 -5.17 -7.03
C SER A 266 -11.33 -4.55 -7.49
N LEU A 267 -11.39 -3.22 -7.47
CA LEU A 267 -12.55 -2.48 -7.92
C LEU A 267 -12.56 -2.43 -9.44
N GLN A 268 -13.67 -2.84 -10.03
CA GLN A 268 -13.99 -2.63 -11.44
C GLN A 268 -15.29 -1.83 -11.49
N ILE A 269 -15.17 -0.56 -11.85
CA ILE A 269 -16.25 0.41 -11.80
C ILE A 269 -16.68 0.72 -13.24
N PRO A 270 -17.91 0.36 -13.66
CA PRO A 270 -18.45 0.83 -14.94
C PRO A 270 -18.37 2.36 -15.04
N LEU A 271 -17.83 2.88 -16.14
CA LEU A 271 -17.79 4.34 -16.36
C LEU A 271 -19.20 4.95 -16.43
N GLU A 272 -20.20 4.15 -16.79
CA GLU A 272 -21.60 4.56 -16.76
C GLU A 272 -22.16 4.82 -15.36
N ASP A 273 -21.51 4.32 -14.30
CA ASP A 273 -21.92 4.58 -12.92
C ASP A 273 -21.57 6.00 -12.48
N PHE A 274 -20.65 6.69 -13.19
CA PHE A 274 -20.33 8.10 -12.97
C PHE A 274 -21.40 9.01 -13.61
N GLU A 275 -22.63 8.97 -13.09
CA GLU A 275 -23.83 9.51 -13.75
C GLU A 275 -23.78 11.01 -14.11
N ASP A 276 -23.01 11.81 -13.36
CA ASP A 276 -22.85 13.27 -13.58
C ASP A 276 -21.57 13.63 -14.35
N LEU A 277 -20.81 12.63 -14.83
CA LEU A 277 -19.64 12.82 -15.68
C LEU A 277 -20.11 12.91 -17.15
N GLU A 278 -20.05 14.11 -17.74
CA GLU A 278 -20.59 14.39 -19.08
C GLU A 278 -19.71 13.84 -20.22
N SER A 279 -18.42 13.67 -19.95
CA SER A 279 -17.44 13.11 -20.90
C SER A 279 -16.32 12.37 -20.17
N THR A 280 -15.59 11.54 -20.92
CA THR A 280 -14.36 10.87 -20.45
C THR A 280 -13.19 11.18 -21.39
N ALA A 281 -13.29 12.26 -22.18
CA ALA A 281 -12.30 12.61 -23.20
C ALA A 281 -11.10 13.37 -22.62
N ASN A 282 -11.29 14.06 -21.50
CA ASN A 282 -10.30 14.92 -20.86
C ASN A 282 -10.30 14.66 -19.35
N LEU A 283 -10.19 13.39 -18.96
CA LEU A 283 -10.07 13.02 -17.55
C LEU A 283 -8.78 13.60 -16.99
N ALA A 284 -8.94 14.42 -15.96
CA ALA A 284 -7.89 15.30 -15.47
C ALA A 284 -7.58 15.08 -13.99
N GLN A 285 -8.59 14.72 -13.20
CA GLN A 285 -8.41 14.51 -11.76
C GLN A 285 -9.11 13.25 -11.27
N TYR A 286 -8.42 12.56 -10.35
CA TYR A 286 -8.89 11.37 -9.67
C TYR A 286 -8.76 11.64 -8.18
N ILE A 287 -9.88 11.68 -7.47
CA ILE A 287 -9.93 12.10 -6.07
C ILE A 287 -10.34 10.91 -5.23
N LEU A 288 -9.48 10.56 -4.28
CA LEU A 288 -9.74 9.51 -3.28
C LEU A 288 -10.01 10.18 -1.93
N SER A 289 -11.09 9.81 -1.28
CA SER A 289 -11.43 10.31 0.07
C SER A 289 -12.17 9.24 0.86
N GLY A 290 -12.49 9.51 2.12
CA GLY A 290 -13.26 8.53 2.87
C GLY A 290 -13.49 8.85 4.33
N THR A 291 -13.71 7.81 5.13
CA THR A 291 -13.85 7.91 6.59
C THR A 291 -13.07 6.80 7.28
N PRO A 292 -12.39 7.04 8.41
CA PRO A 292 -12.38 8.30 9.18
C PRO A 292 -11.61 9.43 8.48
N VAL A 293 -12.12 10.66 8.58
CA VAL A 293 -11.57 11.84 7.90
C VAL A 293 -10.28 12.28 8.59
N GLY A 294 -9.18 12.43 7.84
CA GLY A 294 -7.88 12.86 8.35
C GLY A 294 -7.13 11.77 9.13
N GLU A 295 -7.69 10.57 9.21
CA GLU A 295 -7.13 9.40 9.89
C GLU A 295 -7.13 8.16 8.98
N GLY A 296 -7.64 8.29 7.74
CA GLY A 296 -7.73 7.18 6.80
C GLY A 296 -6.36 6.68 6.35
N VAL A 297 -6.24 5.36 6.23
CA VAL A 297 -5.07 4.68 5.67
C VAL A 297 -5.51 3.88 4.46
N LEU A 298 -4.86 4.14 3.32
CA LEU A 298 -5.23 3.55 2.03
C LEU A 298 -3.99 3.20 1.22
N TYR A 299 -3.92 1.95 0.80
CA TYR A 299 -2.95 1.46 -0.17
C TYR A 299 -3.66 1.32 -1.51
N VAL A 300 -3.01 1.76 -2.57
CA VAL A 300 -3.56 1.76 -3.93
C VAL A 300 -2.54 1.16 -4.90
N ASP A 301 -2.99 0.23 -5.72
CA ASP A 301 -2.25 -0.34 -6.84
C ASP A 301 -3.17 -0.49 -8.06
N ASN A 302 -2.61 -0.78 -9.23
CA ASN A 302 -3.32 -1.11 -10.46
C ASN A 302 -4.46 -0.13 -10.80
N VAL A 303 -4.08 1.12 -11.09
CA VAL A 303 -5.00 2.18 -11.52
C VAL A 303 -5.00 2.24 -13.04
N TYR A 304 -6.11 1.87 -13.66
CA TYR A 304 -6.22 1.84 -15.12
C TYR A 304 -7.66 1.91 -15.62
N PHE A 305 -7.83 2.23 -16.89
CA PHE A 305 -9.09 2.08 -17.60
C PHE A 305 -9.03 0.86 -18.51
N SER A 306 -10.16 0.19 -18.70
CA SER A 306 -10.26 -0.93 -19.63
C SER A 306 -11.54 -0.90 -20.45
N LYS A 307 -11.53 -1.58 -21.60
CA LYS A 307 -12.75 -1.91 -22.37
C LYS A 307 -12.92 -3.40 -22.50
N THR A 308 -14.16 -3.87 -22.49
CA THR A 308 -14.44 -5.23 -22.92
C THR A 308 -14.01 -5.34 -24.40
N PRO A 309 -13.27 -6.39 -24.79
CA PRO A 309 -12.93 -6.59 -26.19
C PRO A 309 -14.22 -6.67 -27.04
N VAL A 310 -14.37 -5.72 -27.97
CA VAL A 310 -15.56 -5.62 -28.83
C VAL A 310 -15.57 -6.77 -29.82
N SER A 311 -16.29 -7.83 -29.44
CA SER A 311 -16.57 -9.05 -30.20
C SER A 311 -15.37 -9.87 -30.63
N ILE A 312 -15.39 -11.14 -30.17
CA ILE A 312 -14.83 -12.34 -30.79
C ILE A 312 -13.73 -11.96 -31.77
N SER A 313 -12.52 -11.82 -31.25
CA SER A 313 -11.37 -12.38 -31.97
C SER A 313 -11.89 -13.69 -32.53
N GLU A 314 -12.09 -13.74 -33.85
CA GLU A 314 -12.22 -14.99 -34.56
C GLU A 314 -11.12 -15.82 -33.95
N ILE A 315 -11.51 -16.79 -33.10
CA ILE A 315 -10.61 -17.79 -32.54
C ILE A 315 -9.70 -18.07 -33.71
N GLU A 316 -8.43 -17.66 -33.64
CA GLU A 316 -7.42 -18.17 -34.55
C GLU A 316 -7.73 -19.65 -34.55
N ASP A 317 -8.24 -20.17 -35.67
CA ASP A 317 -8.92 -21.46 -35.78
C ASP A 317 -7.93 -22.52 -35.30
N HIS A 318 -7.86 -22.69 -33.99
CA HIS A 318 -7.26 -23.81 -33.32
C HIS A 318 -8.22 -24.88 -33.75
N GLN A 319 -7.80 -25.64 -34.77
CA GLN A 319 -8.58 -26.46 -35.67
C GLN A 319 -9.29 -27.63 -34.94
N ILE A 320 -9.99 -27.37 -33.84
CA ILE A 320 -10.71 -28.34 -33.05
C ILE A 320 -11.96 -28.71 -33.84
N ARG A 321 -11.91 -29.84 -34.52
CA ARG A 321 -12.99 -30.35 -35.35
C ARG A 321 -13.62 -31.55 -34.66
N LEU A 322 -14.95 -31.50 -34.52
CA LEU A 322 -15.75 -32.65 -34.09
C LEU A 322 -16.38 -33.32 -35.30
N PHE A 323 -16.12 -34.61 -35.50
CA PHE A 323 -16.73 -35.37 -36.59
C PHE A 323 -16.98 -36.84 -36.21
N PRO A 324 -17.93 -37.53 -36.86
CA PRO A 324 -18.90 -36.97 -37.81
C PRO A 324 -19.92 -36.07 -37.11
N ASN A 325 -20.48 -35.10 -37.85
CA ASN A 325 -21.67 -34.38 -37.45
C ASN A 325 -22.63 -34.33 -38.65
N PRO A 326 -23.81 -34.98 -38.62
CA PRO A 326 -24.40 -35.69 -37.49
C PRO A 326 -23.70 -37.02 -37.12
N ALA A 327 -23.61 -37.31 -35.82
CA ALA A 327 -23.02 -38.52 -35.24
C ALA A 327 -24.10 -39.56 -34.86
N SER A 328 -23.68 -40.80 -34.60
CA SER A 328 -24.57 -41.88 -34.11
C SER A 328 -24.04 -42.46 -32.81
N ASP A 329 -22.86 -43.07 -32.86
CA ASP A 329 -22.30 -43.76 -31.69
C ASP A 329 -21.04 -43.10 -31.15
N MET A 330 -20.24 -42.45 -32.01
CA MET A 330 -18.94 -41.89 -31.65
C MET A 330 -18.76 -40.49 -32.25
N ILE A 331 -18.07 -39.61 -31.50
CA ILE A 331 -17.48 -38.38 -32.03
C ILE A 331 -15.96 -38.43 -31.88
N HIS A 332 -15.26 -37.93 -32.88
CA HIS A 332 -13.82 -37.75 -32.90
C HIS A 332 -13.47 -36.29 -32.72
N ILE A 333 -12.41 -36.04 -31.97
CA ILE A 333 -11.85 -34.71 -31.75
C ILE A 333 -10.50 -34.68 -32.47
N ASP A 334 -10.40 -33.82 -33.47
CA ASP A 334 -9.13 -33.48 -34.12
C ASP A 334 -8.68 -32.13 -33.57
N SER A 335 -7.51 -32.09 -32.94
CA SER A 335 -6.97 -30.93 -32.21
C SER A 335 -5.44 -31.03 -32.16
N GLU A 336 -4.75 -29.91 -32.37
CA GLU A 336 -3.30 -29.79 -32.16
C GLU A 336 -2.91 -29.54 -30.69
N LYS A 337 -3.90 -29.22 -29.84
CA LYS A 337 -3.73 -28.92 -28.41
C LYS A 337 -4.27 -30.07 -27.55
N THR A 338 -3.67 -30.26 -26.38
CA THR A 338 -4.15 -31.21 -25.37
C THR A 338 -5.51 -30.77 -24.83
N ILE A 339 -6.45 -31.71 -24.77
CA ILE A 339 -7.79 -31.51 -24.22
C ILE A 339 -7.82 -32.02 -22.78
N ASN A 340 -8.17 -31.13 -21.85
CA ASN A 340 -8.22 -31.38 -20.42
C ASN A 340 -9.62 -31.82 -19.97
N GLY A 341 -10.67 -31.37 -20.67
CA GLY A 341 -12.05 -31.67 -20.31
C GLY A 341 -13.02 -31.56 -21.48
N ILE A 342 -14.08 -32.37 -21.45
CA ILE A 342 -15.24 -32.25 -22.34
C ILE A 342 -16.53 -32.39 -21.55
N THR A 343 -17.44 -31.47 -21.81
CA THR A 343 -18.79 -31.49 -21.25
C THR A 343 -19.81 -31.39 -22.38
N ILE A 344 -20.77 -32.33 -22.43
CA ILE A 344 -21.88 -32.32 -23.39
C ILE A 344 -23.15 -31.93 -22.66
N PHE A 345 -23.86 -30.95 -23.21
CA PHE A 345 -25.15 -30.45 -22.73
C PHE A 345 -26.25 -30.80 -23.73
N ASP A 346 -27.43 -31.16 -23.22
CA ASP A 346 -28.64 -31.22 -24.04
C ASP A 346 -29.19 -29.82 -24.37
N TYR A 347 -30.25 -29.75 -25.18
CA TYR A 347 -30.89 -28.50 -25.60
C TYR A 347 -31.49 -27.66 -24.45
N SER A 348 -31.65 -28.24 -23.25
CA SER A 348 -32.12 -27.54 -22.05
C SER A 348 -30.98 -26.98 -21.21
N GLY A 349 -29.73 -27.21 -21.61
CA GLY A 349 -28.53 -26.83 -20.87
C GLY A 349 -28.14 -27.83 -19.78
N LYS A 350 -28.78 -28.99 -19.71
CA LYS A 350 -28.44 -30.04 -18.74
C LYS A 350 -27.21 -30.81 -19.22
N THR A 351 -26.21 -30.95 -18.36
CA THR A 351 -25.06 -31.84 -18.60
C THR A 351 -25.51 -33.29 -18.73
N VAL A 352 -25.19 -33.91 -19.86
CA VAL A 352 -25.50 -35.32 -20.16
C VAL A 352 -24.27 -36.21 -20.22
N LEU A 353 -23.08 -35.63 -20.44
CA LEU A 353 -21.80 -36.31 -20.41
C LEU A 353 -20.73 -35.34 -19.93
N GLN A 354 -19.82 -35.78 -19.06
CA GLN A 354 -18.65 -35.01 -18.66
C GLN A 354 -17.46 -35.94 -18.50
N LEU A 355 -16.33 -35.58 -19.09
CA LEU A 355 -15.11 -36.39 -19.13
C LEU A 355 -13.90 -35.50 -18.87
N GLU A 356 -13.06 -35.94 -17.93
CA GLU A 356 -11.75 -35.34 -17.67
C GLU A 356 -10.67 -36.12 -18.43
N ASN A 357 -9.72 -35.39 -19.02
CA ASN A 357 -8.62 -35.91 -19.85
C ASN A 357 -9.11 -36.94 -20.89
N PRO A 358 -10.09 -36.59 -21.74
CA PRO A 358 -10.71 -37.54 -22.63
C PRO A 358 -9.74 -38.03 -23.71
N SER A 359 -10.00 -39.22 -24.24
CA SER A 359 -9.36 -39.67 -25.49
C SER A 359 -9.91 -38.88 -26.68
N ASN A 360 -9.23 -38.92 -27.83
CA ASN A 360 -9.70 -38.27 -29.06
C ASN A 360 -10.97 -38.92 -29.67
N GLN A 361 -11.53 -39.94 -29.03
CA GLN A 361 -12.80 -40.57 -29.40
C GLN A 361 -13.72 -40.62 -28.18
N ILE A 362 -14.94 -40.11 -28.34
CA ILE A 362 -15.95 -40.07 -27.28
C ILE A 362 -17.14 -40.92 -27.71
N ASP A 363 -17.51 -41.87 -26.86
CA ASP A 363 -18.72 -42.68 -27.01
C ASP A 363 -19.93 -41.88 -26.56
N ILE A 364 -20.88 -41.72 -27.49
CA ILE A 364 -22.15 -41.00 -27.31
C ILE A 364 -23.36 -41.89 -27.61
N SER A 365 -23.16 -43.21 -27.79
CA SER A 365 -24.22 -44.16 -28.15
C SER A 365 -25.35 -44.25 -27.12
N ALA A 366 -25.09 -43.84 -25.88
CA ALA A 366 -26.08 -43.77 -24.81
C ALA A 366 -26.96 -42.50 -24.86
N LEU A 367 -26.59 -41.50 -25.67
CA LEU A 367 -27.31 -40.22 -25.76
C LEU A 367 -28.46 -40.33 -26.78
N PRO A 368 -29.69 -39.90 -26.45
CA PRO A 368 -30.80 -39.88 -27.41
C PRO A 368 -30.51 -39.00 -28.62
N GLY A 369 -31.12 -39.32 -29.77
CA GLY A 369 -31.06 -38.46 -30.95
C GLY A 369 -31.57 -37.05 -30.66
N GLY A 370 -30.81 -36.03 -31.05
CA GLY A 370 -31.08 -34.64 -30.68
C GLY A 370 -29.92 -33.69 -30.96
N MET A 371 -30.12 -32.41 -30.62
CA MET A 371 -29.10 -31.37 -30.70
C MET A 371 -28.40 -31.23 -29.35
N TYR A 372 -27.07 -31.16 -29.39
CA TYR A 372 -26.23 -31.03 -28.21
C TYR A 372 -25.19 -29.94 -28.39
N VAL A 373 -24.80 -29.33 -27.28
CA VAL A 373 -23.66 -28.40 -27.20
C VAL A 373 -22.51 -29.12 -26.49
N VAL A 374 -21.34 -29.10 -27.09
CA VAL A 374 -20.11 -29.68 -26.54
C VAL A 374 -19.21 -28.53 -26.14
N LEU A 375 -18.93 -28.40 -24.85
CA LEU A 375 -17.87 -27.56 -24.31
C LEU A 375 -16.58 -28.39 -24.22
N ILE A 376 -15.50 -27.83 -24.74
CA ILE A 376 -14.18 -28.44 -24.77
C ILE A 376 -13.24 -27.50 -24.03
N GLU A 377 -12.54 -28.04 -23.05
CA GLU A 377 -11.65 -27.34 -22.13
C GLU A 377 -10.22 -27.82 -22.38
N GLY A 378 -9.33 -26.92 -22.76
CA GLY A 378 -7.89 -27.11 -22.79
C GLY A 378 -7.22 -26.34 -21.66
N LYS A 379 -5.89 -26.39 -21.60
CA LYS A 379 -5.11 -25.70 -20.56
C LYS A 379 -5.42 -24.20 -20.46
N ASP A 380 -5.50 -23.52 -21.60
CA ASP A 380 -5.69 -22.08 -21.71
C ASP A 380 -6.75 -21.73 -22.78
N LEU A 381 -7.69 -22.66 -23.05
CA LEU A 381 -8.72 -22.50 -24.09
C LEU A 381 -10.05 -23.13 -23.66
N PHE A 382 -11.14 -22.40 -23.85
CA PHE A 382 -12.51 -22.93 -23.81
C PHE A 382 -13.15 -22.73 -25.17
N THR A 383 -13.70 -23.80 -25.76
CA THR A 383 -14.44 -23.70 -27.03
C THR A 383 -15.73 -24.50 -26.99
N THR A 384 -16.74 -24.04 -27.73
CA THR A 384 -18.02 -24.74 -27.86
C THR A 384 -18.26 -25.18 -29.29
N LYS A 385 -18.81 -26.38 -29.46
CA LYS A 385 -19.22 -26.93 -30.76
C LYS A 385 -20.63 -27.50 -30.67
N LYS A 386 -21.40 -27.37 -31.74
CA LYS A 386 -22.74 -27.96 -31.84
C LYS A 386 -22.66 -29.27 -32.60
N ILE A 387 -23.26 -30.31 -32.05
CA ILE A 387 -23.37 -31.62 -32.72
C ILE A 387 -24.84 -32.06 -32.79
N VAL A 388 -25.15 -32.86 -33.80
CA VAL A 388 -26.44 -33.52 -33.97
C VAL A 388 -26.22 -35.02 -33.82
N ILE A 389 -26.93 -35.66 -32.89
CA ILE A 389 -26.95 -37.11 -32.72
C ILE A 389 -28.19 -37.67 -33.43
N LYS A 390 -28.02 -38.70 -34.25
CA LYS A 390 -29.09 -39.29 -35.08
C LYS A 390 -30.08 -40.14 -34.29
#